data_AF-A0A699Q7J8-F1
#
_entry.id   AF-A0A699Q7J8-F1
#
_cell.length_a   1.000
_cell.length_b   1.000
_cell.length_c   1.000
_cell.angle_alpha   90.00
_cell.angle_beta   90.00
_cell.angle_gamma   90.00
#
_symmetry.space_group_name_H-M   'P 1'
#
loop_
_entity.id
_entity.type
_entity.pdbx_description
1 polymer ?
#
loop_
_entity_poly.entity_id
_entity_poly.type
_entity_poly.pdbx_seq_one_letter_code
_entity_poly.pdbx_strand_id
1 'polypeptide(L)'
;MYTDVGVYYAPCLVLRGEVFDGAEAVRLIESWLIKNHRFQKQYAVYELNEKNFWRMFDAGLYKEYRKKYGDVGTFMSLYYKCKKGSKIEKEVQETKQAQVDL
;
A
#
# COMPACT_ATOMS: atom_id res chain seq x y z
N MET A 1 -18.51 7.90 -10.72
CA MET A 1 -18.40 6.48 -11.15
C MET A 1 -16.92 6.13 -11.22
N TYR A 2 -16.52 4.97 -10.72
CA TYR A 2 -15.13 4.49 -10.80
C TYR A 2 -15.04 3.35 -11.81
N THR A 3 -13.99 3.34 -12.63
CA THR A 3 -13.66 2.24 -13.53
C THR A 3 -12.48 1.48 -12.95
N ASP A 4 -12.64 0.17 -12.82
CA ASP A 4 -11.56 -0.72 -12.41
C ASP A 4 -10.87 -1.29 -13.64
N VAL A 5 -9.54 -1.23 -13.68
CA VAL A 5 -8.74 -1.69 -14.82
C VAL A 5 -7.71 -2.68 -14.32
N GLY A 6 -7.90 -3.95 -14.67
CA GLY A 6 -6.94 -5.01 -14.42
C GLY A 6 -6.09 -5.28 -15.66
N VAL A 7 -4.77 -5.26 -15.49
CA VAL A 7 -3.82 -5.67 -16.52
C VAL A 7 -3.31 -7.06 -16.14
N TYR A 8 -3.59 -8.04 -16.99
CA TYR A 8 -3.20 -9.43 -16.79
C TYR A 8 -2.22 -9.86 -17.89
N TYR A 9 -1.52 -10.97 -17.64
CA TYR A 9 -0.49 -11.58 -18.49
C TYR A 9 0.95 -11.14 -18.20
N ALA A 10 1.90 -11.93 -18.70
CA ALA A 10 3.33 -11.67 -18.53
C ALA A 10 3.75 -10.49 -19.43
N PRO A 11 4.58 -9.55 -18.93
CA PRO A 11 5.18 -8.50 -19.75
C PRO A 11 5.96 -9.08 -20.93
N CYS A 12 5.96 -8.38 -22.07
CA CYS A 12 6.62 -8.87 -23.29
C CYS A 12 8.13 -9.11 -23.11
N LEU A 13 8.80 -8.34 -22.24
CA LEU A 13 10.20 -8.57 -21.87
C LEU A 13 10.39 -9.98 -21.28
N VAL A 14 9.52 -10.39 -20.35
CA VAL A 14 9.56 -11.73 -19.76
C VAL A 14 9.36 -12.81 -20.82
N LEU A 15 8.43 -12.60 -21.76
CA LEU A 15 8.16 -13.55 -22.84
C LEU A 15 9.33 -13.69 -23.83
N ARG A 16 10.19 -12.68 -23.93
CA ARG A 16 11.44 -12.73 -24.71
C ARG A 16 12.65 -13.23 -23.91
N GLY A 17 12.47 -13.60 -22.65
CA GLY A 17 13.56 -14.01 -21.76
C GLY A 17 14.43 -12.85 -21.27
N GLU A 18 13.95 -11.62 -21.36
CA GLU A 18 14.64 -10.41 -20.89
C GLU A 18 14.32 -10.12 -19.42
N VAL A 19 15.21 -9.38 -18.75
CA VAL A 19 15.01 -8.95 -17.37
C VAL A 19 13.85 -7.95 -17.30
N PHE A 20 12.92 -8.18 -16.39
CA PHE A 20 11.81 -7.28 -16.10
C PHE A 20 11.78 -6.92 -14.62
N ASP A 21 11.93 -5.64 -14.29
CA ASP A 21 11.75 -5.13 -12.93
C ASP A 21 10.29 -4.79 -12.67
N GLY A 22 9.55 -5.75 -12.14
CA GLY A 22 8.15 -5.56 -11.77
C GLY A 22 7.95 -4.57 -10.62
N ALA A 23 8.93 -4.42 -9.73
CA ALA A 23 8.83 -3.49 -8.62
C ALA A 23 8.91 -2.05 -9.12
N GLU A 24 9.83 -1.77 -10.04
CA GLU A 24 9.93 -0.45 -10.67
C GLU A 24 8.71 -0.13 -11.52
N ALA A 25 8.23 -1.08 -12.33
CA ALA A 25 7.02 -0.89 -13.12
C ALA A 25 5.80 -0.52 -12.25
N VAL A 26 5.63 -1.18 -11.10
CA VAL A 26 4.56 -0.85 -10.14
C VAL A 26 4.78 0.53 -9.51
N ARG A 27 6.00 0.88 -9.09
CA ARG A 27 6.30 2.23 -8.54
C ARG A 27 5.97 3.35 -9.51
N LEU A 28 6.21 3.16 -10.81
CA LEU A 28 5.85 4.13 -11.84
C LEU A 28 4.33 4.32 -11.95
N ILE A 29 3.57 3.21 -11.93
CA ILE A 29 2.10 3.25 -11.95
C ILE A 29 1.56 3.93 -10.69
N GLU A 30 2.03 3.54 -9.50
CA GLU A 30 1.60 4.13 -8.23
C GLU A 30 1.89 5.64 -8.18
N SER A 31 3.06 6.06 -8.66
CA SER A 31 3.42 7.47 -8.76
C SER A 31 2.50 8.24 -9.71
N TRP A 32 2.18 7.65 -10.86
CA TRP A 32 1.22 8.22 -11.80
C TRP A 32 -0.18 8.33 -11.19
N LEU A 33 -0.65 7.31 -10.47
CA LEU A 33 -1.95 7.31 -9.80
C LEU A 33 -2.05 8.44 -8.78
N ILE A 34 -1.04 8.59 -7.90
CA ILE A 34 -0.99 9.68 -6.92
C ILE A 34 -1.03 11.05 -7.62
N LYS A 35 -0.20 11.25 -8.66
CA LYS A 35 -0.14 12.51 -9.41
C LYS A 35 -1.47 12.88 -10.06
N ASN A 36 -2.27 11.90 -10.46
CA ASN A 36 -3.54 12.10 -11.16
C ASN A 36 -4.76 11.98 -10.24
N HIS A 37 -4.58 11.96 -8.92
CA HIS A 37 -5.66 11.76 -7.94
C HIS A 37 -6.49 10.50 -8.26
N ARG A 38 -5.78 9.38 -8.45
CA ARG A 38 -6.31 8.03 -8.67
C ARG A 38 -5.72 7.09 -7.62
N PHE A 39 -6.23 5.87 -7.56
CA PHE A 39 -5.80 4.88 -6.58
C PHE A 39 -5.70 3.49 -7.18
N GLN A 40 -4.77 2.70 -6.65
CA GLN A 40 -4.68 1.26 -6.89
C GLN A 40 -5.68 0.55 -5.96
N LYS A 41 -6.18 -0.63 -6.32
CA LYS A 41 -7.06 -1.37 -5.42
C LYS A 41 -6.30 -1.93 -4.22
N GLN A 42 -6.92 -1.96 -3.05
CA GLN A 42 -6.27 -2.38 -1.80
C GLN A 42 -5.98 -3.89 -1.72
N TYR A 43 -6.57 -4.70 -2.61
CA TYR A 43 -6.21 -6.12 -2.75
C TYR A 43 -4.90 -6.35 -3.51
N ALA A 44 -4.37 -5.32 -4.18
CA ALA A 44 -3.09 -5.42 -4.88
C ALA A 44 -1.91 -5.22 -3.90
N VAL A 45 -0.74 -5.67 -4.32
CA VAL A 45 0.52 -5.46 -3.60
C VAL A 45 1.10 -4.09 -3.94
N TYR A 46 1.54 -3.35 -2.92
CA TYR A 46 2.09 -2.00 -3.08
C TYR A 46 3.60 -1.98 -2.89
N GLU A 47 4.27 -1.20 -3.72
CA GLU A 47 5.70 -0.89 -3.61
C GLU A 47 5.95 0.46 -2.89
N LEU A 48 4.88 1.19 -2.57
CA LEU A 48 4.93 2.44 -1.82
C LEU A 48 5.44 2.27 -0.40
N ASN A 49 6.05 3.34 0.14
CA ASN A 49 6.18 3.54 1.57
C ASN A 49 4.87 4.07 2.19
N GLU A 50 4.77 4.04 3.53
CA GLU A 50 3.55 4.43 4.24
C GLU A 50 3.12 5.87 3.95
N LYS A 51 4.08 6.80 3.88
CA LYS A 51 3.80 8.21 3.60
C LYS A 51 3.11 8.39 2.25
N ASN A 52 3.63 7.74 1.20
CA ASN A 52 3.04 7.81 -0.14
C ASN A 52 1.74 7.02 -0.24
N PHE A 53 1.60 5.92 0.48
CA PHE A 53 0.34 5.18 0.58
C PHE A 53 -0.79 6.08 1.11
N TRP A 54 -0.55 6.82 2.20
CA TRP A 54 -1.56 7.72 2.74
C TRP A 54 -1.82 8.97 1.90
N ARG A 55 -0.87 9.37 1.04
CA ARG A 55 -1.13 10.39 0.00
C ARG A 55 -2.11 9.91 -1.07
N MET A 56 -2.25 8.60 -1.29
CA MET A 56 -3.19 8.04 -2.25
C MET A 56 -4.63 7.96 -1.71
N PHE A 57 -4.82 7.64 -0.43
CA PHE A 57 -6.15 7.28 0.12
C PHE A 57 -6.78 8.28 1.09
N ASP A 58 -6.01 9.22 1.66
CA ASP A 58 -6.39 9.99 2.85
C ASP A 58 -6.69 9.09 4.08
N ALA A 59 -6.01 9.37 5.19
CA ALA A 59 -6.13 8.58 6.41
C ALA A 59 -7.18 9.12 7.40
N GLY A 60 -7.84 10.25 7.12
CA GLY A 60 -8.68 10.97 8.09
C GLY A 60 -9.76 10.09 8.75
N LEU A 61 -10.74 9.65 7.95
CA LEU A 61 -11.83 8.78 8.45
C LEU A 61 -11.30 7.45 8.98
N TYR A 62 -10.29 6.88 8.33
CA TYR A 62 -9.67 5.64 8.77
C TYR A 62 -9.12 5.75 10.20
N LYS A 63 -8.44 6.85 10.54
CA LYS A 63 -7.91 7.09 11.88
C LYS A 63 -9.02 7.39 12.90
N GLU A 64 -10.02 8.18 12.51
CA GLU A 64 -11.16 8.52 13.37
C GLU A 64 -11.89 7.27 13.85
N TYR A 65 -12.27 6.39 12.92
CA TYR A 65 -13.03 5.19 13.26
C TYR A 65 -12.21 4.18 14.06
N ARG A 66 -10.91 4.06 13.79
CA ARG A 66 -10.05 3.20 14.61
C ARG A 66 -9.96 3.69 16.05
N LYS A 67 -9.93 5.01 16.28
CA LYS A 67 -10.02 5.56 17.64
C LYS A 67 -11.40 5.32 18.25
N LYS A 68 -12.46 5.60 17.51
CA LYS A 68 -13.86 5.45 17.97
C LYS A 68 -14.17 4.03 18.45
N TYR A 69 -13.66 3.00 17.79
CA TYR A 69 -13.95 1.61 18.10
C TYR A 69 -12.85 0.91 18.92
N GLY A 70 -11.80 1.61 19.36
CA GLY A 70 -10.73 1.00 20.15
C GLY A 70 -9.82 0.05 19.35
N ASP A 71 -9.74 0.23 18.04
CA ASP A 71 -8.95 -0.63 17.15
C ASP A 71 -7.50 -0.17 17.01
N VAL A 72 -7.11 0.97 17.59
CA VAL A 72 -5.71 1.44 17.58
C VAL A 72 -4.85 0.41 18.31
N GLY A 73 -3.78 -0.08 17.66
CA GLY A 73 -2.91 -1.14 18.20
C GLY A 73 -3.46 -2.57 18.10
N THR A 74 -4.78 -2.77 18.00
CA THR A 74 -5.42 -4.10 17.93
C THR A 74 -5.14 -4.80 16.61
N PHE A 75 -5.44 -4.11 15.50
CA PHE A 75 -5.22 -4.64 14.16
C PHE A 75 -4.04 -3.95 13.49
N MET A 76 -3.42 -4.65 12.54
CA MET A 76 -2.45 -4.04 11.66
C MET A 76 -3.04 -2.87 10.86
N SER A 77 -2.21 -1.86 10.56
CA SER A 77 -2.65 -0.75 9.70
C SER A 77 -2.94 -1.24 8.28
N LEU A 78 -3.80 -0.54 7.55
CA LEU A 78 -4.14 -0.89 6.16
C LEU A 78 -2.88 -0.94 5.27
N TYR A 79 -1.97 0.02 5.43
CA TYR A 79 -0.70 0.05 4.69
C TYR A 79 0.07 -1.27 4.82
N TYR A 80 0.27 -1.75 6.05
CA TYR A 80 1.02 -2.99 6.30
C TYR A 80 0.27 -4.25 5.83
N LYS A 81 -1.03 -4.17 5.52
CA LYS A 81 -1.76 -5.26 4.86
C LYS A 81 -1.47 -5.32 3.36
N CYS A 82 -1.12 -4.19 2.76
CA CYS A 82 -0.94 -4.02 1.32
C CYS A 82 0.53 -3.96 0.88
N LYS A 83 1.46 -3.59 1.78
CA LYS A 83 2.92 -3.50 1.53
C LYS A 83 3.49 -4.83 1.00
N LYS A 84 4.37 -4.77 0.01
CA LYS A 84 5.17 -5.91 -0.46
C LYS A 84 6.20 -6.37 0.58
N GLY A 85 6.37 -7.68 0.68
CA GLY A 85 7.37 -8.33 1.52
C GLY A 85 6.84 -8.80 2.87
N SER A 86 7.66 -9.61 3.55
CA SER A 86 7.34 -10.14 4.87
C SER A 86 7.28 -9.02 5.91
N LYS A 87 6.26 -9.10 6.76
CA LYS A 87 6.04 -8.15 7.86
C LYS A 87 7.01 -8.54 8.98
N ILE A 88 8.09 -7.79 9.13
CA ILE A 88 9.08 -8.10 10.16
C ILE A 88 8.45 -7.77 11.52
N GLU A 89 8.50 -8.70 12.47
CA GLU A 89 7.93 -8.54 13.82
C GLU A 89 8.40 -7.25 14.50
N LYS A 90 9.63 -6.81 14.20
CA LYS A 90 10.21 -5.56 14.65
C LYS A 90 9.44 -4.32 14.17
N GLU A 91 9.06 -4.25 12.88
CA GLU A 91 8.23 -3.13 12.37
C GLU A 91 6.83 -3.15 13.03
N VAL A 92 6.30 -4.34 13.31
CA VAL A 92 5.01 -4.51 14.01
C VAL A 92 5.11 -4.04 15.47
N GLN A 93 6.22 -4.35 16.16
CA GLN A 93 6.45 -3.91 17.54
C GLN A 93 6.77 -2.41 17.64
N GLU A 94 7.57 -1.86 16.73
CA GLU A 94 7.88 -0.42 16.69
C GLU A 94 6.61 0.41 16.43
N THR A 95 5.72 -0.08 15.55
CA THR A 95 4.41 0.55 15.33
C THR A 95 3.54 0.49 16.58
N LYS A 96 3.57 -0.63 17.33
CA LYS A 96 2.87 -0.72 18.62
C LYS A 96 3.45 0.27 19.64
N GLN A 97 4.78 0.39 19.72
CA GLN A 97 5.46 1.24 20.70
C GLN A 97 5.24 2.74 20.46
N ALA A 98 5.40 3.20 19.21
CA ALA A 98 5.20 4.60 18.84
C ALA A 98 3.74 5.11 19.01
N GLN A 99 2.81 4.20 19.30
CA GLN A 99 1.37 4.50 19.49
C GLN A 99 0.91 4.43 20.96
N VAL A 100 1.75 3.92 21.87
CA VAL A 100 1.51 3.96 23.33
C VAL A 100 1.95 5.32 23.91
N ASP A 101 2.88 5.99 23.26
CA ASP A 101 3.47 7.26 23.70
C ASP A 101 2.69 8.52 23.21
N LEU A 102 1.42 8.35 22.77
CA LEU A 102 0.56 9.38 22.16
C LEU A 102 -0.84 9.39 22.80
#